data_AF-A0A9N7JMA7-F1
#
_entry.id   AF-A0A9N7JMA7-F1
#
_cell.length_a   1.000
_cell.length_b   1.000
_cell.length_c   1.000
_cell.angle_alpha   90.00
_cell.angle_beta   90.00
_cell.angle_gamma   90.00
#
_symmetry.space_group_name_H-M   'P 1'
#
loop_
_entity.id
_entity.type
_entity.pdbx_description
1 polymer ?
#
loop_
_entity_poly.entity_id
_entity_poly.type
_entity_poly.pdbx_seq_one_letter_code
_entity_poly.pdbx_strand_id
1 'polypeptide(L)'
;MLEFDDYGRIKYNPKFHAKSGTPWSYEDEKYLIDWYEIIGIEELSFALERPEANISSKIYKLKREGKIKRNRKGKFNKRLIPRR
;
A
#
# COMPACT_ATOMS: atom_id res chain seq x y z
N MET A 1 -17.58 8.55 -8.26
CA MET A 1 -18.02 7.71 -7.13
C MET A 1 -16.83 6.86 -6.69
N LEU A 2 -16.65 6.62 -5.39
CA LEU A 2 -15.62 5.68 -4.92
C LEU A 2 -16.16 4.26 -5.07
N GLU A 3 -15.44 3.43 -5.82
CA GLU A 3 -15.78 2.02 -5.97
C GLU A 3 -14.78 1.17 -5.20
N PHE A 4 -15.28 0.11 -4.58
CA PHE A 4 -14.50 -0.82 -3.79
C PHE A 4 -14.50 -2.20 -4.46
N ASP A 5 -13.42 -2.96 -4.28
CA ASP A 5 -13.38 -4.38 -4.63
C ASP A 5 -13.98 -5.24 -3.50
N ASP A 6 -14.13 -6.55 -3.73
CA ASP A 6 -14.65 -7.51 -2.73
C ASP A 6 -13.75 -7.63 -1.49
N TYR A 7 -12.53 -7.10 -1.58
CA TYR A 7 -11.59 -7.03 -0.46
C TYR A 7 -11.70 -5.70 0.29
N GLY A 8 -12.63 -4.80 -0.05
CA GLY A 8 -12.78 -3.50 0.57
C GLY A 8 -11.70 -2.48 0.18
N ARG A 9 -10.93 -2.74 -0.88
CA ARG A 9 -9.89 -1.83 -1.40
C ARG A 9 -10.49 -0.86 -2.39
N ILE A 10 -9.97 0.37 -2.43
CA ILE A 10 -10.39 1.36 -3.42
C ILE A 10 -9.94 0.87 -4.82
N LYS A 11 -10.90 0.66 -5.73
CA LYS A 11 -10.59 0.43 -7.15
C LYS A 11 -9.84 1.64 -7.70
N TYR A 12 -9.08 1.44 -8.78
CA TYR A 12 -8.33 2.53 -9.39
C TYR A 12 -9.21 3.77 -9.59
N ASN A 13 -8.82 4.89 -8.98
CA ASN A 13 -9.51 6.16 -9.10
C ASN A 13 -8.45 7.24 -9.35
N PRO A 14 -8.48 7.95 -10.49
CA PRO A 14 -7.46 8.93 -10.85
C PRO A 14 -7.35 10.10 -9.86
N LYS A 15 -8.40 10.39 -9.05
CA LYS A 15 -8.32 11.42 -7.99
C LYS A 15 -7.48 11.00 -6.78
N PHE A 16 -7.39 9.71 -6.51
CA PHE A 16 -6.66 9.16 -5.35
C PHE A 16 -5.38 8.44 -5.75
N HIS A 17 -5.28 8.02 -7.01
CA HIS A 17 -4.19 7.21 -7.53
C HIS A 17 -3.44 7.93 -8.65
N ALA A 18 -3.14 9.22 -8.44
CA ALA A 18 -2.49 10.07 -9.43
C ALA A 18 -1.09 9.56 -9.82
N LYS A 19 -0.39 8.88 -8.89
CA LYS A 19 0.92 8.27 -9.13
C LYS A 19 0.83 6.82 -9.62
N SER A 20 -0.33 6.35 -10.08
CA SER A 20 -0.42 5.01 -10.67
C SER A 20 0.34 4.95 -12.00
N GLY A 21 1.15 3.91 -12.21
CA GLY A 21 1.93 3.73 -13.44
C GLY A 21 3.22 4.55 -13.52
N THR A 22 3.48 5.48 -12.59
CA THR A 22 4.75 6.21 -12.54
C THR A 22 5.85 5.36 -11.86
N PRO A 23 7.13 5.57 -12.20
CA PRO A 23 8.25 4.95 -11.49
C PRO A 23 8.21 5.28 -9.99
N TRP A 24 8.76 4.39 -9.16
CA TRP A 24 8.92 4.64 -7.73
C TRP A 24 10.11 5.57 -7.51
N SER A 25 9.87 6.73 -6.90
CA SER A 25 10.96 7.60 -6.45
C SER A 25 11.68 6.97 -5.24
N TYR A 26 12.89 7.44 -4.98
CA TYR A 26 13.62 7.05 -3.77
C TYR A 26 12.83 7.41 -2.50
N GLU A 27 12.19 8.57 -2.48
CA GLU A 27 11.38 9.06 -1.36
C GLU A 27 10.13 8.21 -1.15
N ASP A 28 9.42 7.84 -2.23
CA ASP A 28 8.25 6.95 -2.17
C ASP A 28 8.66 5.58 -1.57
N GLU A 29 9.79 5.02 -2.03
CA GLU A 29 10.29 3.74 -1.53
C GLU A 29 10.73 3.83 -0.07
N LYS A 30 11.47 4.88 0.31
CA LYS A 30 11.90 5.11 1.68
C LYS A 30 10.70 5.28 2.61
N TYR A 31 9.71 6.08 2.21
CA TYR A 31 8.49 6.28 2.98
C TYR A 31 7.73 4.95 3.18
N LEU A 32 7.58 4.16 2.11
CA LEU A 32 6.95 2.85 2.20
C LEU A 32 7.68 1.93 3.19
N ILE A 33 9.01 1.88 3.15
CA ILE A 33 9.80 1.03 4.06
C ILE A 33 9.63 1.48 5.52
N ASP A 34 9.75 2.78 5.77
CA ASP A 34 9.73 3.34 7.13
C ASP A 34 8.34 3.20 7.79
N TRP A 35 7.26 3.33 7.02
CA TRP A 35 5.90 3.42 7.56
C TRP A 35 5.06 2.15 7.42
N TYR A 36 5.44 1.19 6.56
CA TYR A 36 4.63 -0.01 6.30
C TYR A 36 4.26 -0.80 7.55
N GLU A 37 5.18 -0.94 8.51
CA GLU A 37 4.90 -1.67 9.75
C GLU A 37 4.06 -0.88 10.77
N ILE A 38 3.88 0.42 10.56
CA ILE A 38 3.19 1.33 11.48
C ILE A 38 1.73 1.54 11.05
N ILE A 39 1.51 1.97 9.81
CA ILE A 39 0.18 2.45 9.34
C ILE A 39 -0.54 1.44 8.43
N GLY A 40 0.19 0.53 7.78
CA GLY A 40 -0.38 -0.48 6.89
C GLY A 40 -0.64 0.00 5.46
N ILE A 41 -1.21 -0.89 4.64
CA ILE A 41 -1.28 -0.73 3.18
C ILE A 41 -2.31 0.31 2.74
N GLU A 42 -3.43 0.40 3.44
CA GLU A 42 -4.52 1.33 3.12
C GLU A 42 -4.10 2.78 3.30
N GLU A 43 -3.53 3.12 4.46
CA GLU A 43 -2.95 4.45 4.73
C GLU A 43 -1.81 4.78 3.76
N LEU A 44 -0.94 3.80 3.45
CA LEU A 44 0.10 3.96 2.44
C LEU A 44 -0.46 4.22 1.04
N SER A 45 -1.60 3.62 0.69
CA SER A 45 -2.29 3.84 -0.59
C SER A 45 -2.65 5.32 -0.77
N PHE A 46 -3.16 5.93 0.30
CA PHE A 46 -3.49 7.36 0.32
C PHE A 46 -2.24 8.23 0.32
N ALA A 47 -1.27 7.94 1.20
CA ALA A 47 -0.06 8.75 1.33
C ALA A 47 0.80 8.77 0.06
N LEU A 48 0.87 7.64 -0.65
CA LEU A 48 1.68 7.49 -1.87
C LEU A 48 0.86 7.69 -3.15
N GLU A 49 -0.43 7.98 -3.05
CA GLU A 49 -1.35 8.18 -4.17
C GLU A 49 -1.27 7.03 -5.20
N ARG A 50 -1.21 5.80 -4.71
CA ARG A 50 -1.05 4.58 -5.50
C ARG A 50 -2.03 3.52 -5.02
N PRO A 51 -2.59 2.67 -5.91
CA PRO A 51 -3.49 1.61 -5.49
C PRO A 51 -2.83 0.64 -4.50
N GLU A 52 -3.59 0.15 -3.52
CA GLU A 52 -3.14 -0.88 -2.56
C GLU A 52 -2.48 -2.10 -3.23
N ALA A 53 -2.94 -2.47 -4.42
CA ALA A 53 -2.35 -3.55 -5.21
C ALA A 53 -0.89 -3.26 -5.66
N ASN A 54 -0.60 -2.01 -6.04
CA ASN A 54 0.74 -1.57 -6.40
C ASN A 54 1.64 -1.52 -5.17
N ILE A 55 1.13 -0.99 -4.05
CA ILE A 55 1.84 -0.98 -2.76
C ILE A 55 2.19 -2.41 -2.35
N SER A 56 1.23 -3.33 -2.41
CA SER A 56 1.43 -4.75 -2.07
C SER A 56 2.51 -5.42 -2.93
N SER A 57 2.46 -5.18 -4.25
CA SER A 57 3.45 -5.69 -5.21
C SER A 57 4.85 -5.14 -4.91
N LYS A 58 4.96 -3.85 -4.60
CA LYS A 58 6.22 -3.21 -4.24
C LYS A 58 6.78 -3.76 -2.92
N ILE A 59 5.96 -3.90 -1.89
CA ILE A 59 6.35 -4.52 -0.61
C ILE A 59 6.87 -5.94 -0.83
N TYR A 60 6.20 -6.74 -1.67
CA TYR A 60 6.65 -8.09 -1.99
C TYR A 60 8.06 -8.09 -2.59
N LYS A 61 8.33 -7.19 -3.53
CA LYS A 61 9.68 -7.01 -4.12
C LYS A 61 10.70 -6.59 -3.06
N LEU A 62 10.38 -5.60 -2.22
CA LEU A 62 11.29 -5.11 -1.17
C LEU A 62 11.57 -6.16 -0.09
N LYS A 63 10.61 -7.02 0.22
CA LYS A 63 10.81 -8.18 1.11
C LYS A 63 11.75 -9.22 0.49
N ARG A 64 11.67 -9.44 -0.82
CA ARG A 64 12.61 -10.32 -1.54
C ARG A 64 14.03 -9.75 -1.58
N GLU A 65 14.14 -8.43 -1.71
CA GLU A 65 15.42 -7.70 -1.64
C GLU A 65 15.98 -7.59 -0.21
N GLY A 66 15.23 -8.00 0.82
CA GLY A 66 15.66 -7.93 2.22
C GLY A 66 15.58 -6.53 2.84
N LYS A 67 15.06 -5.53 2.11
CA LYS A 67 14.91 -4.14 2.60
C LYS A 67 13.79 -3.99 3.63
N ILE A 68 12.74 -4.82 3.53
CA ILE A 68 11.66 -4.89 4.52
C ILE A 68 11.78 -6.22 5.26
N LYS A 69 11.79 -6.17 6.60
CA LYS A 69 11.80 -7.37 7.42
C LYS A 69 10.51 -8.17 7.19
N ARG A 70 10.64 -9.49 7.08
CA ARG A 70 9.46 -10.38 7.12
C ARG A 70 8.92 -10.35 8.54
N ASN A 71 7.80 -9.68 8.73
CA ASN A 71 7.14 -9.66 10.03
C ASN A 71 6.69 -11.09 10.39
N ARG A 72 7.26 -11.65 11.45
CA ARG A 72 6.95 -13.01 11.96
C ARG A 72 5.68 -13.04 12.82
N LYS A 73 5.15 -11.88 13.23
CA LYS A 73 3.95 -11.77 14.07
C LYS A 73 2.80 -11.23 13.23
N GLY A 74 1.78 -12.07 13.02
CA GLY A 74 0.58 -11.80 12.22
C GLY A 74 -0.37 -10.78 12.86
N LYS A 75 0.11 -9.56 13.15
CA LYS A 75 -0.78 -8.44 13.42
C LYS A 75 -1.18 -7.83 12.08
N PHE A 76 -2.38 -8.16 11.62
CA PHE A 76 -3.01 -7.44 10.53
C PHE A 76 -3.44 -6.07 11.07
N ASN A 77 -3.03 -4.99 10.40
CA ASN A 77 -3.59 -3.68 10.71
C ASN A 77 -5.09 -3.72 10.45
N LYS A 78 -5.88 -3.23 11.42
CA LYS A 78 -7.32 -3.08 11.24
C LYS A 78 -7.53 -2.15 10.06
N ARG A 79 -8.34 -2.58 9.10
CA ARG A 79 -8.71 -1.74 7.96
C ARG A 79 -9.57 -0.59 8.43
N LEU A 80 -9.37 0.58 7.83
CA LEU A 80 -10.25 1.72 7.98
C LEU A 80 -11.59 1.40 7.32
N ILE A 81 -11.55 0.71 6.17
CA ILE A 81 -12.75 0.33 5.43
C ILE A 81 -13.05 -1.17 5.66
N PRO A 82 -14.17 -1.51 6.31
CA PRO A 82 -14.55 -2.90 6.54
C PRO A 82 -14.86 -3.60 5.21
N ARG A 83 -14.56 -4.91 5.13
CA ARG A 83 -14.99 -5.74 4.01
C ARG A 83 -16.52 -5.75 3.95
N ARG A 84 -17.07 -5.60 2.75
CA ARG A 84 -18.49 -5.83 2.50
C ARG A 84 -18.84 -7.30 2.63
#